data_AF-A0A2P5XMX1-F1
#
_entry.id   AF-A0A2P5XMX1-F1
#
_cell.length_a   1.000
_cell.length_b   1.000
_cell.length_c   1.000
_cell.angle_alpha   90.00
_cell.angle_beta   90.00
_cell.angle_gamma   90.00
#
_symmetry.space_group_name_H-M   'P 1'
#
loop_
_entity.id
_entity.type
_entity.pdbx_description
1 polymer ?
#
loop_
_entity_poly.entity_id
_entity_poly.type
_entity_poly.pdbx_seq_one_letter_code
_entity_poly.pdbx_strand_id
1 'polypeptide(L)'
;MEERKGKGEVMSGTLDLSALPLDCITLIISFTSPRDACRLSLVSTALNSATESDAVWESFLPSQFQALIPSSLSFSSKKQLYLSLCENPLLIEAGRKVPKVQKK
;
A
#
# COMPACT_ATOMS: atom_id res chain seq x y z
N MET A 1 -33.15 43.53 24.53
CA MET A 1 -32.08 43.28 23.55
C MET A 1 -31.05 42.42 24.26
N GLU A 2 -31.21 41.10 24.22
CA GLU A 2 -30.21 40.17 24.77
C GLU A 2 -29.80 39.24 23.63
N GLU A 3 -28.63 39.54 23.07
CA GLU A 3 -28.01 38.79 21.99
C GLU A 3 -27.39 37.52 22.59
N ARG A 4 -28.03 36.37 22.38
CA ARG A 4 -27.39 35.08 22.68
C ARG A 4 -26.66 34.60 21.43
N LYS A 5 -25.38 34.94 21.41
CA LYS A 5 -24.34 34.44 20.51
C LYS A 5 -24.27 32.91 20.60
N GLY A 6 -24.95 32.24 19.69
CA GLY A 6 -24.85 30.80 19.48
C GLY A 6 -23.43 30.44 19.06
N LYS A 7 -22.72 29.71 19.91
CA LYS A 7 -21.42 29.11 19.63
C LYS A 7 -21.63 28.09 18.50
N GLY A 8 -21.21 28.43 17.29
CA GLY A 8 -21.11 27.44 16.22
C GLY A 8 -20.06 26.42 16.61
N GLU A 9 -20.50 25.27 17.09
CA GLU A 9 -19.65 24.10 17.24
C GLU A 9 -19.35 23.60 15.83
N VAL A 10 -18.15 23.91 15.34
CA VAL A 10 -17.66 23.37 14.08
C VAL A 10 -17.46 21.88 14.34
N MET A 11 -18.38 21.04 13.85
CA MET A 11 -18.21 19.59 13.92
C MET A 11 -17.07 19.20 12.99
N SER A 12 -15.84 19.30 13.51
CA SER A 12 -14.68 18.67 12.92
C SER A 12 -14.86 17.17 13.12
N GLY A 13 -15.59 16.53 12.21
CA GLY A 13 -15.76 15.08 12.18
C GLY A 13 -14.41 14.43 11.96
N THR A 14 -13.71 14.10 13.05
CA THR A 14 -12.53 13.24 13.01
C THR A 14 -13.03 11.82 12.73
N LEU A 15 -12.70 11.30 11.55
CA LEU A 15 -12.96 9.89 11.24
C LEU A 15 -11.96 9.03 12.03
N ASP A 16 -12.48 8.24 12.96
CA ASP A 16 -11.68 7.23 13.65
C ASP A 16 -11.54 5.99 12.75
N LEU A 17 -10.40 5.89 12.06
CA LEU A 17 -10.06 4.75 11.21
C LEU A 17 -10.03 3.44 12.00
N SER A 18 -9.78 3.47 13.32
CA SER A 18 -9.71 2.27 14.16
C SER A 18 -11.08 1.67 14.46
N ALA A 19 -12.17 2.42 14.27
CA ALA A 19 -13.54 1.95 14.44
C ALA A 19 -14.08 1.23 13.20
N LEU A 20 -13.36 1.26 12.08
CA LEU A 20 -13.75 0.56 10.85
C LEU A 20 -13.41 -0.93 10.92
N PRO A 21 -14.19 -1.81 10.26
CA PRO A 21 -13.79 -3.21 10.08
C PRO A 21 -12.42 -3.32 9.40
N LEU A 22 -11.64 -4.34 9.77
CA LEU A 22 -10.29 -4.53 9.25
C LEU A 22 -10.25 -4.61 7.70
N ASP A 23 -11.26 -5.23 7.08
CA ASP A 23 -11.35 -5.32 5.63
C ASP A 23 -11.54 -3.96 4.96
N CYS A 24 -12.30 -3.05 5.59
CA CYS A 24 -12.47 -1.69 5.11
C CYS A 24 -11.15 -0.91 5.21
N ILE A 25 -10.42 -1.06 6.32
CA ILE A 25 -9.11 -0.45 6.50
C ILE A 25 -8.13 -0.98 5.45
N THR A 26 -8.10 -2.30 5.25
CA THR A 26 -7.26 -2.98 4.25
C THR A 26 -7.55 -2.45 2.84
N LEU A 27 -8.83 -2.29 2.48
CA LEU A 27 -9.24 -1.72 1.20
C LEU A 27 -8.82 -0.25 1.07
N ILE A 28 -8.96 0.57 2.12
CA ILE A 28 -8.50 1.96 2.09
C ILE A 28 -6.98 2.01 1.83
N ILE A 29 -6.21 1.17 2.53
CA ILE A 29 -4.75 1.14 2.40
C ILE A 29 -4.32 0.65 1.00
N SER A 30 -5.04 -0.29 0.39
CA SER A 30 -4.72 -0.75 -0.98
C SER A 30 -4.86 0.34 -2.04
N PHE A 31 -5.62 1.41 -1.78
CA PHE A 31 -5.69 2.60 -2.64
C PHE A 31 -4.61 3.66 -2.34
N THR A 32 -3.75 3.43 -1.34
CA THR A 32 -2.65 4.34 -1.02
C THR A 32 -1.37 3.96 -1.77
N SER A 33 -0.26 4.67 -1.53
CA SER A 33 1.04 4.23 -2.03
C SER A 33 1.71 3.24 -1.06
N PRO A 34 2.63 2.38 -1.53
CA PRO A 34 3.40 1.49 -0.65
C PRO A 34 4.14 2.24 0.47
N ARG A 35 4.61 3.46 0.18
CA ARG A 35 5.25 4.33 1.17
C ARG A 35 4.28 4.78 2.25
N ASP A 36 3.05 5.14 1.86
CA ASP A 36 2.03 5.58 2.81
C ASP A 36 1.52 4.40 3.65
N ALA A 37 1.35 3.22 3.06
CA ALA A 37 1.06 1.99 3.79
C ALA A 37 2.10 1.74 4.90
N CYS A 38 3.40 1.83 4.60
CA CYS A 38 4.46 1.71 5.60
C CYS A 38 4.43 2.78 6.70
N ARG A 39 3.88 3.97 6.43
CA ARG A 39 3.71 5.02 7.45
C ARG A 39 2.49 4.76 8.31
N LEU A 40 1.40 4.31 7.69
CA LEU A 40 0.15 3.98 8.37
C LEU A 40 0.33 2.81 9.35
N SER A 41 1.19 1.85 9.04
CA SER A 41 1.48 0.71 9.93
C SER A 41 2.00 1.15 11.30
N LEU A 42 2.64 2.31 11.39
CA LEU A 42 3.23 2.83 12.63
C LEU A 42 2.22 3.60 13.50
N VAL A 43 1.02 3.90 12.98
CA VAL A 43 0.04 4.77 13.65
C VAL A 43 -0.81 3.99 14.65
N SER A 44 -1.22 2.76 14.31
CA SER A 44 -2.02 1.92 15.19
C SER A 44 -1.86 0.44 14.89
N THR A 45 -2.22 -0.42 15.84
CA THR A 45 -2.18 -1.88 15.66
C THR A 45 -3.13 -2.37 14.57
N ALA A 46 -4.32 -1.76 14.46
CA ALA A 46 -5.29 -2.10 13.41
C ALA A 46 -4.76 -1.76 12.01
N LEU A 47 -4.12 -0.60 11.86
CA LEU A 47 -3.46 -0.21 10.61
C LEU A 47 -2.28 -1.13 10.32
N ASN A 48 -1.45 -1.46 11.32
CA ASN A 48 -0.36 -2.41 11.16
C ASN A 48 -0.86 -3.77 10.64
N SER A 49 -1.91 -4.32 11.26
CA SER A 49 -2.51 -5.57 10.82
C SER A 49 -3.03 -5.50 9.38
N ALA A 50 -3.68 -4.40 9.00
CA ALA A 50 -4.14 -4.20 7.63
C ALA A 50 -2.96 -4.08 6.64
N THR A 51 -1.89 -3.38 7.01
CA THR A 51 -0.70 -3.21 6.16
C THR A 51 0.11 -4.48 5.99
N GLU A 52 -0.03 -5.50 6.85
CA GLU A 52 0.60 -6.80 6.64
C GLU A 52 -0.24 -7.73 5.75
N SER A 53 -1.45 -7.33 5.35
CA SER A 53 -2.34 -8.14 4.53
C SER A 53 -1.86 -8.26 3.08
N ASP A 54 -1.87 -9.48 2.54
CA ASP A 54 -1.57 -9.73 1.13
C ASP A 54 -2.49 -8.97 0.18
N ALA A 55 -3.73 -8.67 0.56
CA ALA A 55 -4.66 -7.89 -0.26
C ALA A 55 -4.15 -6.46 -0.52
N VAL A 56 -3.46 -5.85 0.45
CA VAL A 56 -2.81 -4.55 0.27
C VAL A 56 -1.67 -4.68 -0.73
N TRP A 57 -0.75 -5.61 -0.50
CA TRP A 57 0.45 -5.72 -1.33
C TRP A 57 0.17 -6.23 -2.74
N GLU A 58 -0.89 -7.01 -2.93
CA GLU A 58 -1.37 -7.38 -4.27
C GLU A 58 -1.71 -6.18 -5.14
N SER A 59 -2.35 -5.15 -4.56
CA SER A 59 -2.69 -3.93 -5.29
C SER A 59 -1.47 -3.11 -5.72
N PHE A 60 -0.34 -3.29 -5.02
CA PHE A 60 0.92 -2.61 -5.31
C PHE A 60 1.80 -3.35 -6.32
N LEU A 61 1.47 -4.61 -6.61
CA LEU A 61 2.22 -5.44 -7.54
C LEU A 61 1.75 -5.19 -8.99
N PRO A 62 2.64 -5.29 -9.98
CA PRO A 62 2.26 -5.23 -11.40
C PRO A 62 1.32 -6.39 -11.74
N SER A 63 0.29 -6.19 -12.58
CA SER A 63 -0.70 -7.22 -12.89
C SER A 63 -0.11 -8.55 -13.42
N GLN A 64 1.06 -8.51 -14.06
CA GLN A 64 1.78 -9.70 -14.54
C GLN A 64 2.86 -10.23 -13.58
N PHE A 65 2.83 -9.89 -12.30
CA PHE A 65 3.88 -10.29 -11.33
C PHE A 65 4.07 -11.81 -11.26
N GLN A 66 3.01 -12.60 -11.43
CA GLN A 66 3.07 -14.07 -11.40
C GLN A 66 3.96 -14.64 -12.51
N ALA A 67 4.00 -14.00 -13.68
CA ALA A 67 4.87 -14.42 -14.78
C ALA A 67 6.34 -14.02 -14.57
N LEU A 68 6.60 -13.08 -13.65
CA LEU A 68 7.94 -12.60 -13.32
C LEU A 68 8.60 -13.42 -12.21
N ILE A 69 7.84 -14.25 -11.49
CA ILE A 69 8.34 -15.07 -10.39
C ILE A 69 8.77 -16.43 -10.95
N PRO A 70 10.07 -16.77 -10.92
CA PRO A 70 10.52 -18.12 -11.20
C PRO A 70 9.85 -19.12 -10.25
N SER A 71 9.46 -20.30 -10.75
CA SER A 71 8.82 -21.34 -9.94
C SER A 71 9.68 -21.85 -8.77
N SER A 72 10.98 -21.56 -8.77
CA SER A 72 11.91 -21.88 -7.68
C SER A 72 11.88 -20.87 -6.53
N LEU A 73 11.30 -19.68 -6.72
CA LEU A 73 11.16 -18.67 -5.70
C LEU A 73 9.79 -18.78 -5.04
N SER A 74 9.79 -19.04 -3.74
CA SER A 74 8.61 -18.95 -2.90
C SER A 74 8.77 -17.78 -1.93
N PHE A 75 7.72 -17.00 -1.78
CA PHE A 75 7.66 -15.89 -0.83
C PHE A 75 6.60 -16.19 0.22
N SER A 76 6.88 -15.84 1.48
CA SER A 76 5.94 -16.05 2.58
C SER A 76 4.75 -15.09 2.54
N SER A 77 4.87 -13.96 1.83
CA SER A 77 3.82 -12.95 1.66
C SER A 77 4.05 -12.11 0.41
N LYS A 78 3.00 -11.45 -0.08
CA LYS A 78 3.08 -10.50 -1.21
C LYS A 78 3.89 -9.25 -0.84
N LYS A 79 3.94 -8.90 0.45
CA LYS A 79 4.86 -7.87 0.96
C LYS A 79 6.32 -8.23 0.73
N GLN A 80 6.71 -9.44 1.11
CA GLN A 80 8.08 -9.93 0.88
C GLN A 80 8.43 -9.97 -0.60
N LEU A 81 7.49 -10.42 -1.43
CA LEU A 81 7.64 -10.38 -2.89
C LEU A 81 7.87 -8.95 -3.40
N TYR A 82 7.03 -7.99 -2.98
CA TYR A 82 7.18 -6.58 -3.38
C TYR A 82 8.56 -6.03 -3.03
N LEU A 83 9.02 -6.25 -1.79
CA LEU A 83 10.34 -5.79 -1.34
C LEU A 83 11.47 -6.44 -2.15
N SER A 84 11.39 -7.74 -2.42
CA SER A 84 12.37 -8.47 -3.22
C SER A 84 12.47 -7.93 -4.66
N LEU A 85 11.33 -7.57 -5.26
CA LEU A 85 11.28 -6.94 -6.58
C LEU A 85 11.91 -5.53 -6.57
N CYS A 86 11.73 -4.75 -5.51
CA CYS A 86 12.38 -3.45 -5.36
C CYS A 86 13.91 -3.57 -5.25
N GLU A 87 14.40 -4.61 -4.56
CA GLU A 87 15.83 -4.88 -4.42
C GLU A 87 16.46 -5.47 -5.69
N ASN A 88 15.68 -6.22 -6.48
CA ASN A 88 16.14 -6.94 -7.66
C ASN A 88 15.33 -6.55 -8.92
N PRO A 89 15.50 -5.32 -9.44
CA PRO A 89 14.71 -4.82 -10.57
C PRO A 89 14.91 -5.62 -11.87
N LEU A 90 15.98 -6.42 -11.96
CA LEU A 90 16.31 -7.25 -13.13
C LEU A 90 15.32 -8.41 -13.35
N LEU A 91 14.54 -8.82 -12.35
CA LEU A 91 13.46 -9.82 -12.51
C LEU A 91 12.32 -9.32 -13.42
N ILE A 92 12.21 -8.00 -13.61
CA ILE A 92 11.17 -7.36 -14.43
C ILE A 92 11.63 -7.23 -15.91
N GLU A 93 12.93 -7.37 -16.18
CA GLU A 93 13.52 -7.07 -17.49
C GLU A 93 13.45 -8.24 -18.49
N ALA A 94 13.04 -9.44 -18.05
CA ALA A 94 12.93 -10.62 -18.92
C ALA A 94 11.84 -10.50 -20.02
N GLY A 95 11.05 -9.42 -20.05
CA GLY A 95 10.02 -9.15 -21.05
C GLY A 95 10.23 -7.91 -21.93
N ARG A 96 11.23 -7.06 -21.66
CA ARG A 96 11.54 -5.91 -22.52
C ARG A 96 13.04 -5.77 -22.70
N LYS A 97 13.51 -6.13 -23.90
CA LYS A 97 14.80 -5.65 -24.43
C LYS A 97 14.75 -4.12 -24.44
N VAL A 98 15.32 -3.48 -23.43
CA VAL A 98 15.70 -2.08 -23.55
C VAL A 98 16.87 -2.02 -24.55
N PRO A 99 16.73 -1.35 -25.71
CA PRO A 99 17.85 -1.21 -26.62
C PRO A 99 18.92 -0.40 -25.90
N LYS A 100 20.06 -1.02 -25.65
CA LYS A 100 21.27 -0.31 -25.22
C LYS A 100 21.61 0.70 -26.30
N VAL A 101 21.28 1.97 -26.07
CA VAL A 101 21.80 3.08 -26.86
C VAL A 101 23.30 3.13 -26.61
N GLN A 102 24.06 2.61 -27.57
CA GLN A 102 25.49 2.89 -27.68
C GLN A 102 25.62 4.34 -28.14
N LYS A 103 26.17 5.21 -27.29
CA LYS A 103 26.64 6.52 -27.72
C LYS A 103 27.98 6.32 -28.43
N LYS A 104 28.03 6.83 -29.66
CA LYS A 104 29.19 6.88 -30.56
C LYS A 104 30.17 7.96 -30.11
#